data_AF-E6PJF3-F1
#
_entry.id   AF-E6PJF3-F1
#
_cell.length_a   1.000
_cell.length_b   1.000
_cell.length_c   1.000
_cell.angle_alpha   90.00
_cell.angle_beta   90.00
_cell.angle_gamma   90.00
#
_symmetry.space_group_name_H-M   'P 1'
#
loop_
_entity.id
_entity.type
_entity.pdbx_description
1 polymer ?
#
loop_
_entity_poly.entity_id
_entity_poly.type
_entity_poly.pdbx_seq_one_letter_code
_entity_poly.pdbx_strand_id
1 'polypeptide(L)' 'MSTHHVVVSMDHQAWQAGYAAGLTGQSSVNPPELDGLAFSSGYIEGKAHRQGFDPEGREKVTRRDAQAKPS' A
#
# COMPACT_ATOMS: atom_id res chain seq x y z
N MET A 1 -1.56 32.77 -16.87
CA MET A 1 -1.13 31.43 -16.43
C MET A 1 -2.39 30.67 -16.02
N SER A 2 -2.75 29.60 -16.72
CA SER A 2 -3.92 28.79 -16.35
C SER A 2 -3.53 27.79 -15.26
N THR A 3 -4.15 27.92 -14.09
CA THR A 3 -3.99 26.99 -12.97
C THR A 3 -4.63 25.65 -13.36
N HIS A 4 -3.82 24.59 -13.45
CA HIS A 4 -4.33 23.25 -13.66
C HIS A 4 -4.64 22.66 -12.29
N HIS A 5 -5.92 22.40 -12.03
CA HIS A 5 -6.34 21.69 -10.82
C HIS A 5 -6.23 20.19 -11.07
N VAL A 6 -5.29 19.54 -10.39
CA VAL A 6 -5.20 18.08 -10.34
C VAL A 6 -6.04 17.62 -9.16
N VAL A 7 -7.09 16.84 -9.44
CA VAL A 7 -7.86 16.15 -8.39
C VAL A 7 -7.27 14.76 -8.24
N VAL A 8 -6.76 14.46 -7.05
CA VAL A 8 -6.30 13.13 -6.66
C VAL A 8 -7.43 12.47 -5.87
N SER A 9 -8.06 11.45 -6.43
CA SER A 9 -9.07 10.64 -5.77
C SER A 9 -8.68 9.17 -5.85
N MET A 10 -8.91 8.42 -4.77
CA MET A 10 -8.68 6.98 -4.72
C MET A 10 -10.03 6.27 -4.67
N ASP A 11 -10.23 5.28 -5.54
CA ASP A 11 -11.36 4.36 -5.42
C ASP A 11 -11.15 3.48 -4.18
N HIS A 12 -11.91 3.78 -3.12
CA HIS A 12 -11.82 3.06 -1.86
C HIS A 12 -12.21 1.59 -1.97
N GLN A 13 -13.16 1.24 -2.84
CA GLN A 13 -13.61 -0.15 -2.98
C GLN A 13 -12.54 -0.98 -3.69
N ALA A 14 -11.94 -0.43 -4.75
CA ALA A 14 -10.83 -1.08 -5.44
C ALA A 14 -9.62 -1.27 -4.50
N TRP A 15 -9.28 -0.26 -3.70
CA TRP A 15 -8.22 -0.37 -2.69
C TRP A 15 -8.52 -1.46 -1.65
N GLN A 16 -9.74 -1.51 -1.11
CA GLN A 16 -10.14 -2.53 -0.13
C GLN A 16 -10.05 -3.95 -0.70
N ALA A 17 -10.49 -4.15 -1.95
CA ALA A 17 -10.40 -5.43 -2.63
C ALA A 17 -8.93 -5.87 -2.80
N GLY A 18 -8.05 -4.95 -3.21
CA GLY A 18 -6.62 -5.19 -3.31
C GLY A 18 -6.02 -5.56 -1.96
N TYR A 19 -6.33 -4.79 -0.92
CA TYR A 19 -5.85 -5.04 0.44
C TYR A 19 -6.24 -6.42 0.95
N ALA A 20 -7.49 -6.83 0.77
CA ALA A 20 -7.95 -8.16 1.14
C ALA A 20 -7.19 -9.27 0.39
N ALA A 21 -6.96 -9.11 -0.92
CA ALA A 21 -6.19 -10.06 -1.73
C ALA A 21 -4.72 -10.14 -1.25
N GLY A 22 -4.08 -9.01 -0.95
CA GLY A 22 -2.71 -8.96 -0.45
C GLY A 22 -2.56 -9.59 0.94
N LEU A 23 -3.54 -9.33 1.81
CA LEU A 23 -3.60 -9.84 3.19
C LEU A 23 -3.80 -11.35 3.23
N THR A 24 -4.60 -11.90 2.33
CA THR A 24 -4.87 -13.35 2.23
C THR A 24 -3.85 -14.09 1.36
N GLY A 25 -3.05 -13.35 0.58
CA GLY A 25 -2.04 -13.93 -0.29
C GLY A 25 -2.51 -14.44 -1.63
N GLN A 26 -3.64 -13.92 -2.11
CA GLN A 26 -4.16 -14.22 -3.43
C GLN A 26 -3.34 -13.53 -4.53
N SER A 27 -3.74 -13.76 -5.78
CA SER A 27 -3.10 -13.18 -6.96
C SER A 27 -3.13 -11.64 -6.91
N SER A 28 -2.05 -11.02 -7.40
CA SER A 28 -1.97 -9.56 -7.58
C SER A 28 -2.59 -9.08 -8.89
N VAL A 29 -3.17 -9.99 -9.69
CA VAL A 29 -3.81 -9.63 -10.95
C VAL A 29 -5.05 -8.79 -10.65
N ASN A 30 -5.03 -7.54 -11.12
CA ASN A 30 -6.16 -6.62 -10.98
C ASN A 30 -7.38 -7.12 -11.77
N PRO A 31 -8.56 -7.20 -11.16
CA PRO A 31 -9.80 -7.39 -11.90
C PRO A 31 -10.05 -6.24 -12.90
N PRO A 32 -10.45 -6.53 -14.15
CA PRO A 32 -10.62 -5.51 -15.18
C PRO A 32 -11.71 -4.47 -14.86
N GLU A 33 -12.63 -4.78 -13.95
CA GLU A 33 -13.69 -3.90 -13.48
C GLU A 33 -13.29 -2.92 -12.37
N LEU A 34 -12.08 -3.06 -11.81
CA LEU A 34 -11.58 -2.21 -10.72
C LEU A 34 -10.53 -1.23 -11.20
N ASP A 35 -10.46 -0.06 -10.54
CA ASP A 35 -9.33 0.85 -10.67
C ASP A 35 -8.04 0.12 -10.26
N GLY A 36 -7.20 -0.16 -11.24
CA GLY A 36 -5.98 -0.94 -11.05
C GLY A 36 -4.91 -0.24 -10.21
N LEU A 37 -4.90 1.10 -10.17
CA LEU A 37 -3.96 1.83 -9.31
C LEU A 37 -4.38 1.69 -7.86
N ALA A 38 -5.67 1.89 -7.56
CA ALA A 38 -6.20 1.73 -6.22
C ALA A 38 -6.06 0.27 -5.73
N PHE A 39 -6.43 -0.71 -6.56
CA PHE A 39 -6.28 -2.13 -6.25
C PHE A 39 -4.82 -2.51 -5.97
N SER A 40 -3.89 -2.08 -6.83
CA SER A 40 -2.47 -2.39 -6.66
C SER A 40 -1.91 -1.79 -5.36
N SER A 41 -2.30 -0.56 -5.02
CA SER A 41 -1.89 0.06 -3.75
C SER A 41 -2.36 -0.76 -2.56
N GLY A 42 -3.66 -1.10 -2.53
CA GLY A 42 -4.23 -1.93 -1.48
C GLY A 42 -3.51 -3.27 -1.36
N TYR A 43 -3.25 -3.95 -2.48
CA TYR A 43 -2.56 -5.25 -2.50
C TYR A 43 -1.17 -5.20 -1.87
N ILE A 44 -0.38 -4.17 -2.20
CA ILE A 44 0.95 -4.00 -1.63
C ILE A 44 0.86 -3.82 -0.10
N GLU A 45 -0.07 -2.99 0.36
CA GLU A 45 -0.30 -2.74 1.78
C GLU A 45 -0.78 -3.99 2.53
N GLY A 46 -1.75 -4.72 1.97
CA GLY A 46 -2.24 -5.98 2.55
C GLY A 46 -1.15 -7.05 2.61
N LYS A 47 -0.32 -7.15 1.56
CA LYS A 47 0.84 -8.06 1.55
C LYS A 47 1.86 -7.68 2.62
N ALA A 48 2.15 -6.40 2.79
CA ALA A 48 3.06 -5.91 3.83
C ALA A 48 2.52 -6.26 5.23
N HIS A 49 1.23 -6.03 5.48
CA HIS A 49 0.58 -6.43 6.72
C HIS A 49 0.75 -7.92 6.98
N ARG A 50 0.36 -8.79 6.02
CA ARG A 50 0.53 -10.24 6.15
C ARG A 50 1.96 -10.66 6.50
N GLN A 51 2.96 -9.94 5.99
CA GLN A 51 4.38 -10.21 6.24
C GLN A 51 4.89 -9.70 7.60
N GLY A 52 4.02 -9.14 8.45
CA GLY A 52 4.41 -8.61 9.75
C GLY A 52 5.06 -7.23 9.68
N PHE A 53 4.84 -6.47 8.60
CA PHE A 53 5.06 -5.02 8.60
C PHE A 53 3.86 -4.30 9.24
N ASP A 54 3.46 -4.78 10.41
CA ASP A 54 2.53 -4.13 11.32
C ASP A 54 3.23 -2.91 11.99
N PRO A 55 2.54 -2.12 12.84
CA PRO A 55 3.14 -0.98 13.52
C PRO A 55 4.45 -1.32 14.27
N GLU A 56 4.59 -2.55 14.77
CA GLU A 56 5.77 -3.04 15.49
C GLU A 56 6.91 -3.40 14.51
N GLY A 57 6.58 -3.95 13.34
CA GLY A 57 7.50 -4.11 12.21
C GLY A 57 8.02 -2.76 11.71
N ARG A 58 7.14 -1.75 11.62
CA ARG A 58 7.52 -0.36 11.30
C ARG A 58 8.48 0.22 12.33
N GLU A 59 8.22 0.01 13.62
CA GLU A 59 9.11 0.46 14.70
C GLU A 59 10.48 -0.22 14.64
N LYS A 60 10.53 -1.51 14.30
CA LYS A 60 11.80 -2.24 14.12
C LYS A 60 12.61 -1.72 12.93
N VAL A 61 11.96 -1.34 11.82
CA VAL A 61 12.63 -0.72 10.67
C VAL A 61 13.15 0.66 11.04
N THR A 62 12.34 1.52 11.66
CA THR A 62 12.78 2.87 12.07
C THR A 62 13.91 2.84 13.10
N ARG A 63 13.90 1.88 14.04
CA ARG A 63 15.03 1.69 14.98
C ARG A 63 16.31 1.24 14.27
N ARG A 64 16.23 0.35 13.27
CA ARG A 64 17.41 -0.05 12.47
C ARG A 64 17.99 1.12 11.68
N ASP A 65 17.15 1.94 11.08
CA ASP A 65 17.59 3.12 10.32
C ASP A 65 18.23 4.18 11.23
N ALA A 66 17.70 4.36 12.45
CA ALA A 66 18.28 5.23 13.47
C ALA A 66 19.65 4.73 13.97
N GLN A 67 19.84 3.41 14.07
CA GLN A 67 21.11 2.80 14.47
C GLN A 67 22.17 2.83 13.35
N ALA A 68 21.76 2.93 12.09
CA ALA A 68 22.64 2.86 10.91
C ALA A 68 23.26 4.21 10.50
N LYS A 69 22.89 5.33 11.12
CA LYS A 69 23.60 6.61 10.94
C LYS A 69 24.81 6.68 11.89
N PRO A 70 26.06 6.70 11.40
CA PRO A 70 27.21 6.99 12.24
C PRO A 70 27.18 8.47 12.65
N SER A 71 27.62 8.75 13.87
CA SER A 71 27.93 10.11 14.35
C SER A 71 29.10 10.73 13.60
#